data_AF-A0A6P9B0Q5-F1
#
_entry.id   AF-A0A6P9B0Q5-F1
#
_cell.length_a   1.000
_cell.length_b   1.000
_cell.length_c   1.000
_cell.angle_alpha   90.00
_cell.angle_beta   90.00
_cell.angle_gamma   90.00
#
_symmetry.space_group_name_H-M   'P 1'
#
loop_
_entity.id
_entity.type
_entity.pdbx_description
1 polymer ?
#
loop_
_entity_poly.entity_id
_entity_poly.type
_entity_poly.pdbx_seq_one_letter_code
_entity_poly.pdbx_strand_id
1 'polypeptide(L)'
;MDKSAVAKMGAMASASVCALVGGVVLAQYIFTVKKKTGRKTKIIEMMPEFQKKTVHIKDPERVEEIICGLIKGGAAKLQIITDFDMTLSRFTHNGKRCPTCHNIIDNCNLITEECRIKLFQLKEIYYAIEIDPSLTVEEKYPYMVEWYNKSHALLIEQGLQKDKLAEIVRESDVMLKEGYEFFFDKLHEHNVPVFIFSAGIGDILEQIIHQAGVYHSNIKVVSNFMEFDDNVEELLEKYMESYDVVLVKDESLDVANSILQKIL
;
A
#
# COMPACT_ATOMS: atom_id res chain seq x y z
N MET A 1 50.65 15.81 17.40
CA MET A 1 50.91 15.44 15.99
C MET A 1 51.56 14.06 16.06
N ASP A 2 51.04 12.98 15.50
CA ASP A 2 50.09 12.82 14.39
C ASP A 2 49.38 11.47 14.56
N LYS A 3 48.05 11.44 14.39
CA LYS A 3 47.23 10.23 14.40
C LYS A 3 46.97 9.86 12.94
N SER A 4 47.71 8.90 12.39
CA SER A 4 47.40 8.36 11.07
C SER A 4 46.18 7.45 11.15
N ALA A 5 45.03 7.97 10.72
CA ALA A 5 43.82 7.20 10.49
C ALA A 5 44.00 6.25 9.31
N VAL A 6 43.70 4.96 9.50
CA VAL A 6 43.58 3.98 8.41
C VAL A 6 42.11 3.86 8.06
N ALA A 7 41.73 4.37 6.89
CA ALA A 7 40.41 4.18 6.31
C ALA A 7 40.23 2.72 5.88
N LYS A 8 39.21 2.03 6.42
CA LYS A 8 38.71 0.76 5.85
C LYS A 8 37.55 1.09 4.92
N MET A 9 37.81 0.98 3.63
CA MET A 9 36.84 1.12 2.55
C MET A 9 36.03 -0.18 2.44
N GLY A 10 34.81 -0.19 2.96
CA GLY A 10 33.83 -1.25 2.72
C GLY A 10 33.26 -1.10 1.31
N ALA A 11 33.42 -2.13 0.48
CA ALA A 11 32.92 -2.13 -0.89
C ALA A 11 31.39 -2.06 -0.90
N MET A 12 30.87 -0.95 -1.41
CA MET A 12 29.48 -0.70 -1.75
C MET A 12 29.11 -1.64 -2.92
N ALA A 13 28.25 -2.64 -2.66
CA ALA A 13 27.62 -3.45 -3.71
C ALA A 13 26.63 -2.55 -4.46
N SER A 14 27.17 -1.84 -5.44
CA SER A 14 26.50 -0.80 -6.20
C SER A 14 25.44 -1.37 -7.13
N ALA A 15 24.38 -0.57 -7.36
CA ALA A 15 23.29 -0.73 -8.32
C ALA A 15 23.70 -1.21 -9.74
N SER A 16 25.00 -1.17 -10.04
CA SER A 16 25.70 -1.80 -11.15
C SER A 16 25.24 -3.22 -11.47
N VAL A 17 25.02 -4.09 -10.48
CA VAL A 17 24.72 -5.51 -10.75
C VAL A 17 23.32 -5.69 -11.33
N CYS A 18 22.30 -4.98 -10.84
CA CYS A 18 20.94 -5.05 -11.39
C CYS A 18 20.84 -4.38 -12.77
N ALA A 19 21.51 -3.24 -12.97
CA ALA A 19 21.59 -2.59 -14.27
C ALA A 19 22.34 -3.46 -15.30
N LEU A 20 23.41 -4.15 -14.86
CA LEU A 20 24.11 -5.12 -15.69
C LEU A 20 23.23 -6.31 -16.04
N VAL A 21 22.44 -6.86 -15.10
CA VAL A 21 21.54 -7.99 -15.40
C VAL A 21 20.43 -7.57 -16.37
N GLY A 22 19.73 -6.46 -16.13
CA GLY A 22 18.69 -5.96 -17.04
C GLY A 22 19.23 -5.55 -18.40
N GLY A 23 20.40 -4.91 -18.44
CA GLY A 23 21.11 -4.53 -19.66
C GLY A 23 21.64 -5.73 -20.44
N VAL A 24 22.15 -6.76 -19.77
CA VAL A 24 22.62 -8.01 -20.40
C VAL A 24 21.45 -8.82 -20.94
N VAL A 25 20.32 -8.90 -20.24
CA VAL A 25 19.11 -9.55 -20.75
C VAL A 25 18.58 -8.83 -21.98
N LEU A 26 18.53 -7.49 -21.97
CA LEU A 26 18.09 -6.71 -23.13
C LEU A 26 19.09 -6.80 -24.30
N ALA A 27 20.39 -6.78 -24.03
CA ALA A 27 21.42 -6.93 -25.05
C ALA A 27 21.42 -8.34 -25.66
N GLN A 28 21.24 -9.38 -24.85
CA GLN A 28 21.08 -10.76 -25.30
C GLN A 28 19.79 -10.93 -26.10
N TYR A 29 18.68 -10.29 -25.69
CA TYR A 29 17.44 -10.25 -26.45
C TYR A 29 17.65 -9.62 -27.83
N ILE A 30 18.23 -8.41 -27.89
CA ILE A 30 18.52 -7.70 -29.15
C ILE A 30 19.47 -8.51 -30.04
N PHE A 31 20.51 -9.12 -29.48
CA PHE A 31 21.48 -9.92 -30.22
C PHE A 31 20.87 -11.22 -30.74
N THR A 32 20.00 -11.87 -29.96
CA THR A 32 19.30 -13.11 -30.34
C THR A 32 18.23 -12.84 -31.41
N VAL A 33 17.54 -11.71 -31.33
CA VAL A 33 16.60 -11.22 -32.35
C VAL A 33 17.31 -11.03 -33.70
N LYS A 34 18.54 -10.48 -33.71
CA LYS A 34 19.33 -10.33 -34.95
C LYS A 34 19.82 -11.66 -35.54
N LYS A 35 19.98 -12.72 -34.73
CA LYS A 35 20.60 -13.99 -35.16
C LYS A 35 19.59 -15.08 -35.58
N LYS A 36 18.30 -14.94 -35.25
CA LYS A 36 17.24 -15.92 -35.55
C LYS A 36 16.14 -15.29 -36.39
N THR A 37 16.39 -15.13 -37.70
CA THR A 37 15.31 -15.00 -38.69
C THR A 37 14.47 -16.28 -38.69
N GLY A 38 13.44 -16.35 -37.84
CA GLY A 38 12.43 -17.40 -37.87
C GLY A 38 11.80 -17.82 -36.54
N ARG A 39 12.34 -17.44 -35.38
CA ARG A 39 11.73 -17.79 -34.08
C ARG A 39 11.91 -16.65 -33.07
N LYS A 40 10.85 -15.83 -32.87
CA LYS A 40 10.80 -14.80 -31.82
C LYS A 40 11.09 -15.49 -30.48
N THR A 41 12.22 -15.20 -29.85
CA THR A 41 12.48 -15.70 -28.49
C THR A 41 11.72 -14.78 -27.54
N LYS A 42 10.82 -15.36 -26.74
CA LYS A 42 9.81 -14.66 -25.94
C LYS A 42 10.39 -14.28 -24.57
N ILE A 43 10.25 -13.03 -24.11
CA ILE A 43 10.80 -12.57 -22.80
C ILE A 43 10.30 -13.45 -21.66
N ILE A 44 9.01 -13.81 -21.71
CA ILE A 44 8.35 -14.68 -20.73
C ILE A 44 9.01 -16.07 -20.65
N GLU A 45 9.44 -16.65 -21.78
CA GLU A 45 10.14 -17.94 -21.83
C GLU A 45 11.54 -17.88 -21.21
N MET A 46 12.16 -16.70 -21.19
CA MET A 46 13.51 -16.50 -20.67
C MET A 46 13.56 -16.14 -19.19
N MET A 47 12.43 -15.78 -18.58
CA MET A 47 12.34 -15.37 -17.18
C MET A 47 11.85 -16.54 -16.30
N PRO A 48 12.69 -17.12 -15.42
CA PRO A 48 12.32 -18.26 -14.58
C PRO A 48 11.08 -18.00 -13.70
N GLU A 49 10.86 -16.75 -13.30
CA GLU A 49 9.73 -16.34 -12.47
C GLU A 49 8.39 -16.59 -13.17
N PHE A 50 8.33 -16.42 -14.49
CA PHE A 50 7.15 -16.68 -15.31
C PHE A 50 6.91 -18.18 -15.56
N GLN A 51 7.88 -19.04 -15.26
CA GLN A 51 7.77 -20.50 -15.40
C GLN A 51 7.22 -21.19 -14.14
N LYS A 52 6.92 -20.41 -13.08
CA LYS A 52 6.32 -20.94 -11.85
C LYS A 52 4.90 -21.46 -12.13
N LYS A 53 4.54 -22.60 -11.54
CA LYS A 53 3.21 -23.22 -11.69
C LYS A 53 2.04 -22.33 -11.23
N THR A 54 2.32 -21.33 -10.40
CA THR A 54 1.36 -20.36 -9.89
C THR A 54 1.09 -19.20 -10.85
N VAL A 55 1.80 -19.12 -11.98
CA VAL A 55 1.64 -18.07 -12.98
C VAL A 55 0.77 -18.60 -14.11
N HIS A 56 -0.38 -17.95 -14.30
CA HIS A 56 -1.34 -18.29 -15.35
C HIS A 56 -1.55 -17.08 -16.25
N ILE A 57 -1.24 -17.22 -17.54
CA ILE A 57 -1.29 -16.12 -18.51
C ILE A 57 -2.28 -16.48 -19.61
N LYS A 58 -3.35 -15.68 -19.74
CA LYS A 58 -4.37 -15.88 -20.79
C LYS A 58 -3.83 -15.63 -22.19
N ASP A 59 -3.04 -14.56 -22.34
CA ASP A 59 -2.47 -14.12 -23.61
C ASP A 59 -1.00 -13.74 -23.43
N PRO A 60 -0.06 -14.67 -23.66
CA PRO A 60 1.37 -14.42 -23.47
C PRO A 60 1.93 -13.35 -24.42
N GLU A 61 1.42 -13.26 -25.64
CA GLU A 61 1.95 -12.32 -26.64
C GLU A 61 1.63 -10.88 -26.26
N ARG A 62 0.38 -10.63 -25.82
CA ARG A 62 -0.01 -9.32 -25.28
C ARG A 62 0.80 -8.95 -24.04
N VAL A 63 1.06 -9.89 -23.13
CA VAL A 63 1.87 -9.61 -21.92
C VAL A 63 3.31 -9.26 -22.29
N GLU A 64 3.90 -9.92 -23.29
CA GLU A 64 5.24 -9.56 -23.79
C GLU A 64 5.29 -8.16 -24.37
N GLU A 65 4.27 -7.75 -25.14
CA GLU A 65 4.19 -6.41 -25.69
C GLU A 65 4.11 -5.35 -24.58
N ILE A 66 3.32 -5.62 -23.53
CA ILE A 66 3.20 -4.74 -22.35
C ILE A 66 4.56 -4.64 -21.65
N ILE A 67 5.21 -5.76 -21.33
CA ILE A 67 6.53 -5.78 -20.67
C ILE A 67 7.58 -5.04 -21.52
N CYS A 68 7.60 -5.26 -22.83
CA CYS A 68 8.49 -4.52 -23.73
C CYS A 68 8.21 -3.02 -23.70
N GLY A 69 6.94 -2.61 -23.62
CA GLY A 69 6.53 -1.22 -23.47
C GLY A 69 7.04 -0.61 -22.17
N LEU A 70 6.89 -1.31 -21.06
CA LEU A 70 7.38 -0.89 -19.73
C LEU A 70 8.90 -0.73 -19.73
N ILE A 71 9.65 -1.70 -20.28
CA ILE A 71 11.11 -1.64 -20.38
C ILE A 71 11.56 -0.44 -21.23
N LYS A 72 10.91 -0.20 -22.37
CA LYS A 72 11.21 0.96 -23.24
C LYS A 72 10.88 2.29 -22.57
N GLY A 73 9.82 2.32 -21.74
CA GLY A 73 9.40 3.51 -21.02
C GLY A 73 10.35 3.89 -19.89
N GLY A 74 10.91 2.89 -19.21
CA GLY A 74 11.80 3.07 -18.07
C GLY A 74 11.11 3.71 -16.85
N ALA A 75 11.89 3.97 -15.79
CA ALA A 75 11.36 4.48 -14.52
C ALA A 75 10.62 5.82 -14.67
N ALA A 76 11.10 6.72 -15.53
CA ALA A 76 10.51 8.04 -15.72
C ALA A 76 9.06 8.03 -16.27
N LYS A 77 8.60 6.89 -16.81
CA LYS A 77 7.23 6.71 -17.31
C LYS A 77 6.44 5.65 -16.55
N LEU A 78 7.01 5.14 -15.45
CA LEU A 78 6.38 4.11 -14.62
C LEU A 78 5.66 4.76 -13.44
N GLN A 79 4.50 4.22 -13.09
CA GLN A 79 3.83 4.43 -11.81
C GLN A 79 3.19 3.12 -11.37
N ILE A 80 3.01 2.95 -10.06
CA ILE A 80 2.36 1.79 -9.47
C ILE A 80 1.02 2.22 -8.88
N ILE A 81 -0.04 1.50 -9.23
CA ILE A 81 -1.34 1.59 -8.57
C ILE A 81 -1.62 0.20 -8.02
N THR A 82 -1.81 0.08 -6.71
CA THR A 82 -1.95 -1.22 -6.04
C THR A 82 -2.95 -1.15 -4.92
N ASP A 83 -3.70 -2.24 -4.73
CA ASP A 83 -4.39 -2.52 -3.47
C ASP A 83 -3.37 -2.95 -2.39
N PHE A 84 -3.81 -3.05 -1.14
CA PHE A 84 -3.01 -3.44 0.00
C PHE A 84 -3.37 -4.82 0.54
N ASP A 85 -4.60 -5.00 1.02
CA ASP A 85 -5.01 -6.21 1.72
C ASP A 85 -5.00 -7.42 0.78
N MET A 86 -4.26 -8.47 1.16
CA MET A 86 -4.06 -9.70 0.37
C MET A 86 -3.30 -9.50 -0.96
N THR A 87 -3.00 -8.25 -1.34
CA THR A 87 -2.23 -7.85 -2.53
C THR A 87 -0.77 -7.52 -2.20
N LEU A 88 -0.53 -6.64 -1.22
CA LEU A 88 0.79 -6.40 -0.64
C LEU A 88 0.97 -7.18 0.67
N SER A 89 -0.11 -7.40 1.42
CA SER A 89 -0.13 -8.33 2.55
C SER A 89 -0.36 -9.78 2.11
N ARG A 90 0.04 -10.73 2.95
CA ARG A 90 -0.15 -12.17 2.71
C ARG A 90 -1.61 -12.54 2.90
N PHE A 91 -2.03 -13.56 2.17
CA PHE A 91 -3.36 -14.17 2.36
C PHE A 91 -3.33 -15.21 3.50
N THR A 92 -2.29 -16.04 3.54
CA THR A 92 -2.08 -17.07 4.57
C THR A 92 -0.62 -17.15 4.98
N HIS A 93 -0.39 -17.63 6.20
CA HIS A 93 0.92 -18.00 6.73
C HIS A 93 0.77 -19.24 7.63
N ASN A 94 1.59 -20.28 7.38
CA ASN A 94 1.57 -21.56 8.12
C ASN A 94 0.17 -22.19 8.24
N GLY A 95 -0.64 -22.11 7.18
CA GLY A 95 -2.00 -22.66 7.13
C GLY A 95 -3.08 -21.81 7.81
N LYS A 96 -2.71 -20.72 8.50
CA LYS A 96 -3.65 -19.74 9.08
C LYS A 96 -3.85 -18.56 8.11
N ARG A 97 -5.06 -18.01 8.04
CA ARG A 97 -5.34 -16.78 7.28
C ARG A 97 -4.69 -15.59 7.98
N CYS A 98 -3.96 -14.77 7.22
CA CYS A 98 -3.41 -13.51 7.72
C CYS A 98 -4.53 -12.45 7.84
N PRO A 99 -4.41 -11.52 8.80
CA PRO A 99 -5.41 -10.48 8.99
C PRO A 99 -5.35 -9.43 7.87
N THR A 100 -6.52 -8.89 7.49
CA THR A 100 -6.63 -7.61 6.77
C THR A 100 -6.43 -6.44 7.73
N CYS A 101 -6.36 -5.20 7.23
CA CYS A 101 -6.35 -3.99 8.08
C CYS A 101 -7.50 -3.96 9.09
N HIS A 102 -8.73 -4.31 8.67
CA HIS A 102 -9.86 -4.44 9.59
C HIS A 102 -9.65 -5.57 10.60
N ASN A 103 -9.19 -6.75 10.17
CA ASN A 103 -9.01 -7.88 11.10
C ASN A 103 -7.89 -7.65 12.13
N ILE A 104 -6.95 -6.73 11.87
CA ILE A 104 -5.99 -6.28 12.89
C ILE A 104 -6.71 -5.57 14.02
N ILE A 105 -7.67 -4.70 13.71
CA ILE A 105 -8.51 -4.05 14.72
C ILE A 105 -9.43 -5.09 15.38
N ASP A 106 -10.21 -5.84 14.59
CA ASP A 106 -11.21 -6.79 15.10
C ASP A 106 -10.64 -7.73 16.17
N ASN A 107 -9.40 -8.19 15.96
CA ASN A 107 -8.75 -9.17 16.82
C ASN A 107 -7.88 -8.55 17.93
N CYS A 108 -7.80 -7.23 18.04
CA CYS A 108 -6.96 -6.59 19.04
C CYS A 108 -7.58 -6.68 20.44
N ASN A 109 -6.72 -6.52 21.46
CA ASN A 109 -7.12 -6.64 22.86
C ASN A 109 -8.05 -5.52 23.35
N LEU A 110 -8.20 -4.44 22.57
CA LEU A 110 -9.10 -3.33 22.89
C LEU A 110 -10.56 -3.59 22.48
N ILE A 111 -10.78 -4.53 21.56
CA ILE A 111 -12.15 -4.90 21.17
C ILE A 111 -12.72 -5.86 22.21
N THR A 112 -13.94 -5.60 22.67
CA THR A 112 -14.65 -6.50 23.58
C THR A 112 -15.02 -7.82 22.90
N GLU A 113 -15.14 -8.90 23.68
CA GLU A 113 -15.55 -10.21 23.12
C GLU A 113 -16.94 -10.14 22.48
N GLU A 114 -17.85 -9.37 23.07
CA GLU A 114 -19.19 -9.14 22.50
C GLU A 114 -19.11 -8.48 21.11
N CYS A 115 -18.28 -7.44 20.97
CA CYS A 115 -18.08 -6.76 19.69
C CYS A 115 -17.44 -7.70 18.65
N ARG A 116 -16.43 -8.50 19.05
CA ARG A 116 -15.84 -9.53 18.17
C ARG A 116 -16.86 -10.51 17.63
N ILE A 117 -17.79 -10.99 18.47
CA ILE A 117 -18.86 -11.90 18.03
C ILE A 117 -19.76 -11.21 17.00
N LYS A 118 -20.15 -9.95 17.21
CA LYS A 118 -20.96 -9.19 16.26
C LYS A 118 -20.24 -8.97 14.92
N LEU A 119 -18.98 -8.58 14.96
CA LEU A 119 -18.15 -8.39 13.76
C LEU A 119 -17.99 -9.70 12.98
N PHE A 120 -17.78 -10.82 13.68
CA PHE A 120 -17.71 -12.14 13.08
C PHE A 120 -19.03 -12.52 12.39
N GLN A 121 -20.17 -12.30 13.05
CA GLN A 121 -21.50 -12.56 12.47
C GLN A 121 -21.77 -11.71 11.23
N LEU A 122 -21.40 -10.42 11.25
CA LEU A 122 -21.47 -9.56 10.06
C LEU A 122 -20.64 -10.14 8.92
N LYS A 123 -19.40 -10.54 9.21
CA LYS A 123 -18.51 -11.14 8.21
C LYS A 123 -19.10 -12.42 7.62
N GLU A 124 -19.68 -13.32 8.41
CA GLU A 124 -20.30 -14.54 7.87
C GLU A 124 -21.40 -14.25 6.85
N ILE A 125 -22.24 -13.24 7.12
CA ILE A 125 -23.33 -12.85 6.23
C ILE A 125 -22.79 -12.18 4.96
N TYR A 126 -22.00 -11.12 5.12
CA TYR A 126 -21.63 -10.26 3.99
C TYR A 126 -20.51 -10.85 3.13
N TYR A 127 -19.58 -11.62 3.72
CA TYR A 127 -18.55 -12.30 2.93
C TYR A 127 -19.15 -13.37 2.02
N ALA A 128 -20.21 -14.06 2.45
CA ALA A 128 -20.93 -15.01 1.60
C ALA A 128 -21.51 -14.32 0.35
N ILE A 129 -22.03 -13.10 0.51
CA ILE A 129 -22.54 -12.26 -0.59
C ILE A 129 -21.39 -11.75 -1.48
N GLU A 130 -20.28 -11.29 -0.88
CA GLU A 130 -19.11 -10.77 -1.59
C GLU A 130 -18.57 -11.79 -2.61
N ILE A 131 -18.43 -13.04 -2.18
CA ILE A 131 -17.86 -14.10 -3.02
C ILE A 131 -18.89 -14.84 -3.89
N ASP A 132 -20.19 -14.52 -3.78
CA ASP A 132 -21.25 -15.21 -4.50
C ASP A 132 -21.08 -15.02 -6.01
N PRO A 133 -20.77 -16.08 -6.79
CA PRO A 133 -20.56 -15.94 -8.24
C PRO A 133 -21.87 -15.69 -9.02
N SER A 134 -23.03 -15.86 -8.39
CA SER A 134 -24.33 -15.65 -9.01
C SER A 134 -24.79 -14.19 -9.01
N LEU A 135 -24.23 -13.37 -8.11
CA LEU A 135 -24.55 -11.94 -8.01
C LEU A 135 -23.56 -11.09 -8.82
N THR A 136 -24.12 -10.09 -9.50
CA THR A 136 -23.35 -9.05 -10.20
C THR A 136 -22.66 -8.10 -9.21
N VAL A 137 -21.70 -7.33 -9.70
CA VAL A 137 -21.01 -6.32 -8.87
C VAL A 137 -21.99 -5.26 -8.40
N GLU A 138 -22.93 -4.87 -9.27
CA GLU A 138 -23.98 -3.88 -9.01
C GLU A 138 -24.94 -4.35 -7.93
N GLU A 139 -25.31 -5.64 -7.93
CA GLU A 139 -26.16 -6.25 -6.89
C GLU A 139 -25.44 -6.36 -5.55
N LYS A 140 -24.13 -6.63 -5.55
CA LYS A 140 -23.32 -6.74 -4.33
C LYS A 140 -23.03 -5.38 -3.69
N TYR A 141 -22.90 -4.33 -4.49
CA TYR A 141 -22.51 -3.00 -4.05
C TYR A 141 -23.25 -2.48 -2.80
N PRO A 142 -24.61 -2.46 -2.74
CA PRO A 142 -25.32 -1.97 -1.56
C PRO A 142 -25.03 -2.80 -0.30
N TYR A 143 -24.81 -4.10 -0.43
CA TYR A 143 -24.45 -4.97 0.71
C TYR A 143 -23.05 -4.67 1.22
N MET A 144 -22.10 -4.34 0.36
CA MET A 144 -20.75 -3.96 0.78
C MET A 144 -20.78 -2.62 1.54
N VAL A 145 -21.56 -1.64 1.06
CA VAL A 145 -21.77 -0.38 1.79
C VAL A 145 -22.38 -0.63 3.16
N GLU A 146 -23.42 -1.47 3.24
CA GLU A 146 -24.06 -1.81 4.51
C GLU A 146 -23.10 -2.53 5.48
N TRP A 147 -22.30 -3.48 4.97
CA TRP A 147 -21.32 -4.21 5.77
C TRP A 147 -20.29 -3.28 6.39
N TYR A 148 -19.71 -2.38 5.58
CA TYR A 148 -18.71 -1.42 6.04
C TYR A 148 -19.30 -0.48 7.09
N ASN A 149 -20.47 0.11 6.82
CA ASN A 149 -21.14 1.00 7.78
C ASN A 149 -21.41 0.32 9.12
N LYS A 150 -21.93 -0.92 9.11
CA LYS A 150 -22.20 -1.68 10.35
C LYS A 150 -20.91 -2.03 11.10
N SER A 151 -19.88 -2.46 10.37
CA SER A 151 -18.61 -2.85 10.99
C SER A 151 -17.92 -1.62 11.60
N HIS A 152 -17.87 -0.50 10.86
CA HIS A 152 -17.28 0.74 11.35
C HIS A 152 -18.05 1.33 12.54
N ALA A 153 -19.38 1.29 12.55
CA ALA A 153 -20.17 1.72 13.70
C ALA A 153 -19.81 0.94 14.97
N LEU A 154 -19.68 -0.39 14.87
CA LEU A 154 -19.26 -1.24 15.99
C LEU A 154 -17.84 -0.92 16.48
N LEU A 155 -16.93 -0.59 15.57
CA LEU A 155 -15.55 -0.20 15.92
C LEU A 155 -15.50 1.16 16.61
N ILE A 156 -16.31 2.13 16.16
CA ILE A 156 -16.44 3.45 16.78
C ILE A 156 -16.92 3.32 18.23
N GLU A 157 -17.90 2.44 18.50
CA GLU A 157 -18.40 2.17 19.85
C GLU A 157 -17.32 1.63 20.81
N GLN A 158 -16.22 1.05 20.30
CA GLN A 158 -15.11 0.58 21.15
C GLN A 158 -14.16 1.71 21.58
N GLY A 159 -14.29 2.94 21.05
CA GLY A 159 -13.50 4.09 21.50
C GLY A 159 -12.00 3.92 21.30
N LEU A 160 -11.58 3.44 20.12
CA LEU A 160 -10.16 3.22 19.80
C LEU A 160 -9.37 4.53 19.89
N GLN A 161 -8.21 4.47 20.55
CA GLN A 161 -7.32 5.63 20.69
C GLN A 161 -6.20 5.55 19.65
N LYS A 162 -5.90 6.69 19.01
CA LYS A 162 -4.91 6.79 17.93
C LYS A 162 -3.50 6.37 18.37
N ASP A 163 -3.10 6.69 19.59
CA ASP A 163 -1.80 6.34 20.17
C ASP A 163 -1.61 4.83 20.37
N LYS A 164 -2.71 4.06 20.42
CA LYS A 164 -2.67 2.59 20.53
C LYS A 164 -2.51 1.86 19.21
N LEU A 165 -2.73 2.52 18.07
CA LEU A 165 -2.68 1.84 16.77
C LEU A 165 -1.32 1.20 16.49
N ALA A 166 -0.23 1.86 16.87
CA ALA A 166 1.11 1.32 16.68
C ALA A 166 1.33 0.01 17.48
N GLU A 167 0.81 -0.05 18.71
CA GLU A 167 0.85 -1.26 19.54
C GLU A 167 -0.02 -2.37 18.96
N ILE A 168 -1.24 -2.05 18.54
CA ILE A 168 -2.18 -2.99 17.90
C ILE A 168 -1.55 -3.65 16.67
N VAL A 169 -0.92 -2.86 15.79
CA VAL A 169 -0.25 -3.42 14.60
C VAL A 169 0.92 -4.31 14.98
N ARG A 170 1.75 -3.88 15.95
CA ARG A 170 2.93 -4.63 16.39
C ARG A 170 2.59 -5.99 17.01
N GLU A 171 1.46 -6.08 17.70
CA GLU A 171 0.98 -7.33 18.32
C GLU A 171 0.19 -8.24 17.35
N SER A 172 -0.11 -7.76 16.15
CA SER A 172 -0.91 -8.50 15.17
C SER A 172 -0.11 -9.55 14.39
N ASP A 173 -0.81 -10.51 13.79
CA ASP A 173 -0.25 -11.53 12.90
C ASP A 173 -0.08 -11.03 11.43
N VAL A 174 -0.04 -9.71 11.21
CA VAL A 174 0.06 -9.14 9.86
C VAL A 174 1.40 -9.48 9.23
N MET A 175 1.39 -9.83 7.94
CA MET A 175 2.59 -10.18 7.19
C MET A 175 2.54 -9.57 5.80
N LEU A 176 3.60 -8.87 5.39
CA LEU A 176 3.79 -8.46 4.00
C LEU A 176 4.26 -9.66 3.14
N LYS A 177 3.96 -9.63 1.85
CA LYS A 177 4.43 -10.66 0.91
C LYS A 177 5.95 -10.68 0.85
N GLU A 178 6.52 -11.85 0.61
CA GLU A 178 7.96 -12.02 0.48
C GLU A 178 8.52 -11.12 -0.63
N GLY A 179 9.64 -10.44 -0.36
CA GLY A 179 10.29 -9.52 -1.30
C GLY A 179 9.73 -8.09 -1.27
N TYR A 180 8.91 -7.74 -0.27
CA TYR A 180 8.34 -6.40 -0.15
C TYR A 180 9.43 -5.33 0.02
N GLU A 181 10.53 -5.60 0.74
CA GLU A 181 11.63 -4.65 0.94
C GLU A 181 12.21 -4.26 -0.41
N PHE A 182 12.58 -5.25 -1.24
CA PHE A 182 13.10 -5.01 -2.59
C PHE A 182 12.10 -4.22 -3.46
N PHE A 183 10.81 -4.55 -3.38
CA PHE A 183 9.76 -3.88 -4.15
C PHE A 183 9.70 -2.39 -3.79
N PHE A 184 9.54 -2.05 -2.51
CA PHE A 184 9.41 -0.66 -2.08
C PHE A 184 10.71 0.12 -2.26
N ASP A 185 11.85 -0.46 -1.89
CA ASP A 185 13.15 0.23 -1.94
C ASP A 185 13.57 0.53 -3.38
N LYS A 186 13.34 -0.39 -4.33
CA LYS A 186 13.65 -0.14 -5.75
C LYS A 186 12.75 0.91 -6.37
N LEU A 187 11.48 0.93 -6.01
CA LEU A 187 10.57 1.97 -6.48
C LEU A 187 10.99 3.33 -5.91
N HIS A 188 11.40 3.38 -4.64
CA HIS A 188 11.90 4.60 -4.01
C HIS A 188 13.22 5.09 -4.63
N GLU A 189 14.21 4.21 -4.81
CA GLU A 189 15.52 4.53 -5.43
C GLU A 189 15.35 5.20 -6.80
N HIS A 190 14.34 4.77 -7.55
CA HIS A 190 14.03 5.30 -8.88
C HIS A 190 12.94 6.39 -8.90
N ASN A 191 12.48 6.85 -7.74
CA ASN A 191 11.40 7.84 -7.58
C ASN A 191 10.12 7.48 -8.35
N VAL A 192 9.79 6.19 -8.44
CA VAL A 192 8.58 5.71 -9.09
C VAL A 192 7.39 5.99 -8.16
N PRO A 193 6.37 6.76 -8.59
CA PRO A 193 5.19 7.01 -7.77
C PRO A 193 4.44 5.71 -7.46
N VAL A 194 4.09 5.52 -6.19
CA VAL A 194 3.28 4.38 -5.72
C VAL A 194 2.01 4.91 -5.11
N PHE A 195 0.87 4.57 -5.72
CA PHE A 195 -0.46 4.90 -5.23
C PHE A 195 -1.10 3.63 -4.66
N ILE A 196 -1.14 3.55 -3.33
CA ILE A 196 -1.82 2.48 -2.62
C ILE A 196 -3.28 2.89 -2.44
N PHE A 197 -4.18 2.21 -3.15
CA PHE A 197 -5.61 2.46 -3.09
C PHE A 197 -6.29 1.25 -2.44
N SER A 198 -6.63 1.38 -1.16
CA SER A 198 -7.14 0.27 -0.36
C SER A 198 -8.52 0.56 0.20
N ALA A 199 -9.40 -0.43 0.13
CA ALA A 199 -10.67 -0.44 0.87
C ALA A 199 -10.50 -0.76 2.36
N GLY A 200 -9.28 -1.03 2.85
CA GLY A 200 -8.99 -1.28 4.26
C GLY A 200 -9.10 -0.03 5.15
N ILE A 201 -8.37 -0.05 6.27
CA ILE A 201 -8.24 1.08 7.20
C ILE A 201 -6.88 1.75 6.97
N GLY A 202 -6.90 3.04 6.63
CA GLY A 202 -5.73 3.82 6.23
C GLY A 202 -4.68 3.93 7.33
N ASP A 203 -5.08 4.28 8.56
CA ASP A 203 -4.16 4.44 9.69
C ASP A 203 -3.42 3.14 10.02
N ILE A 204 -4.12 1.99 9.93
CA ILE A 204 -3.52 0.68 10.14
C ILE A 204 -2.57 0.31 9.02
N LEU A 205 -2.95 0.55 7.77
CA LEU A 205 -2.10 0.36 6.61
C LEU A 205 -0.79 1.14 6.76
N GLU A 206 -0.87 2.45 7.05
CA GLU A 206 0.29 3.31 7.23
C GLU A 206 1.19 2.82 8.38
N GLN A 207 0.61 2.42 9.51
CA GLN A 207 1.37 1.84 10.61
C GLN A 207 2.10 0.56 10.21
N ILE A 208 1.50 -0.32 9.41
CA ILE A 208 2.15 -1.55 8.92
C ILE A 208 3.38 -1.22 8.09
N ILE A 209 3.24 -0.36 7.07
CA ILE A 209 4.36 -0.04 6.16
C ILE A 209 5.41 0.84 6.84
N HIS A 210 5.02 1.66 7.81
CA HIS A 210 5.93 2.44 8.64
C HIS A 210 6.78 1.54 9.55
N GLN A 211 6.16 0.61 10.28
CA GLN A 211 6.87 -0.33 11.15
C GLN A 211 7.75 -1.31 10.36
N ALA A 212 7.36 -1.65 9.12
CA ALA A 212 8.16 -2.43 8.20
C ALA A 212 9.33 -1.64 7.57
N GLY A 213 9.44 -0.33 7.82
CA GLY A 213 10.55 0.50 7.34
C GLY A 213 10.49 0.83 5.84
N VAL A 214 9.31 0.69 5.22
CA VAL A 214 9.12 0.86 3.77
C VAL A 214 8.14 1.97 3.39
N TYR A 215 7.72 2.79 4.37
CA TYR A 215 6.88 3.96 4.10
C TYR A 215 7.70 5.13 3.55
N HIS A 216 8.07 5.02 2.28
CA HIS A 216 8.91 6.00 1.58
C HIS A 216 8.12 7.19 1.03
N SER A 217 8.81 8.30 0.73
CA SER A 217 8.20 9.56 0.28
C SER A 217 7.50 9.50 -1.09
N ASN A 218 7.76 8.47 -1.90
CA ASN A 218 7.12 8.24 -3.19
C ASN A 218 5.77 7.49 -3.08
N ILE A 219 5.36 7.13 -1.86
CA ILE A 219 4.13 6.41 -1.59
C ILE A 219 3.02 7.39 -1.20
N LYS A 220 1.87 7.25 -1.84
CA LYS A 220 0.62 7.92 -1.46
C LYS A 220 -0.43 6.88 -1.14
N VAL A 221 -1.02 6.99 0.05
CA VAL A 221 -2.10 6.11 0.51
C VAL A 221 -3.44 6.81 0.34
N VAL A 222 -4.40 6.11 -0.25
CA VAL A 222 -5.82 6.49 -0.27
C VAL A 222 -6.62 5.30 0.26
N SER A 223 -7.28 5.50 1.38
CA SER A 223 -8.03 4.47 2.09
C SER A 223 -9.08 5.09 3.02
N ASN A 224 -9.78 4.27 3.81
CA ASN A 224 -10.69 4.76 4.84
C ASN A 224 -9.87 5.14 6.08
N PHE A 225 -9.57 6.42 6.24
CA PHE A 225 -8.88 6.94 7.43
C PHE A 225 -9.86 7.15 8.57
N MET A 226 -9.43 6.83 9.78
CA MET A 226 -10.17 7.08 11.01
C MET A 226 -10.15 8.57 11.32
N GLU A 227 -11.32 9.11 11.64
CA GLU A 227 -11.45 10.42 12.25
C GLU A 227 -11.44 10.22 13.77
N PHE A 228 -10.46 10.82 14.43
CA PHE A 228 -10.40 10.84 15.89
C PHE A 228 -10.91 12.19 16.36
N ASP A 229 -11.62 12.19 17.49
CA ASP A 229 -11.93 13.43 18.21
C ASP A 229 -10.61 14.03 18.69
N ASP A 230 -9.95 14.78 17.81
CA ASP A 230 -8.76 15.52 18.18
C ASP A 230 -9.17 16.53 19.25
N ASN A 231 -8.44 16.55 20.36
CA ASN A 231 -8.57 17.63 21.32
C ASN A 231 -8.19 18.89 20.54
N VAL A 232 -9.17 19.73 20.23
CA VAL A 232 -8.99 20.91 19.38
C VAL A 232 -7.85 21.78 19.92
N GLU A 233 -7.63 21.75 21.23
CA GLU A 233 -6.51 22.37 21.92
C GLU A 233 -5.12 21.86 21.46
N GLU A 234 -4.96 20.55 21.20
CA GLU A 234 -3.68 19.95 20.78
C GLU A 234 -3.34 20.27 19.32
N LEU A 235 -4.34 20.27 18.44
CA LEU A 235 -4.15 20.72 17.05
C LEU A 235 -4.01 22.23 16.94
N LEU A 236 -4.64 22.99 17.83
CA LEU A 236 -4.56 24.44 17.80
C LEU A 236 -3.10 24.92 17.91
N GLU A 237 -2.31 24.38 18.84
CA GLU A 237 -0.90 24.76 18.98
C GLU A 237 -0.11 24.53 17.69
N LYS A 238 -0.24 23.33 17.10
CA LYS A 238 0.43 22.98 15.84
C LYS A 238 0.00 23.87 14.66
N TYR A 239 -1.29 24.19 14.57
CA TYR A 239 -1.81 25.02 13.48
C TYR A 239 -1.41 26.49 13.68
N MET A 240 -1.35 26.97 14.93
CA MET A 240 -0.84 28.32 15.27
C MET A 240 0.65 28.48 14.94
N GLU A 241 1.44 27.40 14.98
CA GLU A 241 2.84 27.43 14.50
C GLU A 241 2.96 27.52 12.97
N SER A 242 1.93 27.09 12.22
CA SER A 242 1.98 26.94 10.76
C SER A 242 1.17 27.99 9.98
N TYR A 243 0.18 28.62 10.61
CA TYR A 243 -0.77 29.54 10.00
C TYR A 243 -0.87 30.84 10.81
N ASP A 244 -0.90 31.98 10.13
CA ASP A 244 -1.03 33.29 10.78
C ASP A 244 -2.41 33.48 11.44
N VAL A 245 -3.44 32.84 10.89
CA VAL A 245 -4.83 32.88 11.40
C VAL A 245 -5.41 31.47 11.35
N VAL A 246 -5.83 30.96 12.50
CA VAL A 246 -6.49 29.66 12.64
C VAL A 246 -7.95 29.88 13.06
N LEU A 247 -8.88 29.31 12.29
CA LEU A 247 -10.32 29.39 12.58
C LEU A 247 -10.76 28.06 13.21
N VAL A 248 -11.11 28.12 14.49
CA VAL A 248 -11.42 26.93 15.29
C VAL A 248 -12.93 26.72 15.33
N LYS A 249 -13.41 25.61 14.77
CA LYS A 249 -14.85 25.26 14.72
C LYS A 249 -15.72 26.40 14.15
N ASP A 250 -15.19 27.15 13.19
CA ASP A 250 -15.89 28.23 12.48
C ASP A 250 -16.28 27.73 11.09
N GLU A 251 -17.59 27.67 10.81
CA GLU A 251 -18.14 27.24 9.52
C GLU A 251 -18.42 28.41 8.56
N SER A 252 -17.97 29.63 8.91
CA SER A 252 -18.14 30.84 8.11
C SER A 252 -16.89 31.20 7.32
N LEU A 253 -17.05 32.12 6.34
CA LEU A 253 -15.94 32.78 5.65
C LEU A 253 -15.81 34.25 6.09
N ASP A 254 -16.38 34.63 7.22
CA ASP A 254 -16.53 36.04 7.60
C ASP A 254 -15.18 36.73 7.80
N VAL A 255 -14.20 36.02 8.38
CA VAL A 255 -12.83 36.53 8.55
C VAL A 255 -12.19 36.80 7.17
N ALA A 256 -12.25 35.84 6.25
CA ALA A 256 -11.72 36.02 4.90
C ALA A 256 -12.45 37.14 4.14
N ASN A 257 -13.77 37.19 4.22
CA ASN A 257 -14.60 38.22 3.58
C ASN A 257 -14.32 39.62 4.14
N SER A 258 -14.08 39.75 5.45
CA SER A 258 -13.73 41.03 6.07
C SER A 258 -12.38 41.57 5.58
N ILE A 259 -11.40 40.68 5.36
CA ILE A 259 -10.11 41.02 4.77
C ILE A 259 -10.30 41.46 3.31
N LEU A 260 -11.07 40.68 2.54
CA LEU A 260 -11.37 41.01 1.15
C LEU A 260 -12.05 42.38 1.01
N GLN A 261 -13.00 42.74 1.89
CA GLN A 261 -13.65 44.05 1.91
C GLN A 261 -12.72 45.23 2.22
N LYS A 262 -11.53 44.98 2.78
CA LYS A 262 -10.50 46.01 3.01
C LYS A 262 -9.50 46.11 1.87
N ILE A 263 -9.35 45.03 1.10
CA ILE A 263 -8.43 44.96 -0.05
C ILE A 263 -9.12 45.49 -1.31
N LEU A 264 -10.39 45.12 -1.52
CA LEU A 264 -11.23 45.52 -2.65
C LEU A 264 -11.95 46.84 -2.37
#